data_AF-A0A444K1K6-F1
#
_entry.id   AF-A0A444K1K6-F1
#
_cell.length_a   1.000
_cell.length_b   1.000
_cell.length_c   1.000
_cell.angle_alpha   90.00
_cell.angle_beta   90.00
_cell.angle_gamma   90.00
#
_symmetry.space_group_name_H-M   'P 1'
#
loop_
_entity.id
_entity.type
_entity.pdbx_description
1 polymer ?
#
loop_
_entity_poly.entity_id
_entity_poly.type
_entity_poly.pdbx_seq_one_letter_code
_entity_poly.pdbx_strand_id
1 'polypeptide(L)'
;IDAADPAQVEVCLNELERIDNLDVLYIADSFGSMKPARVQELIGRFADRIEPAIGFHGHDNRGYAVVNSVAAAMAGATWIDCTMGGMGRGAGNTASEQLLPILTRLETSKERALLEHVLRHFDPLRKLYGWGSSAAYQFAGSNFIHPSFVQKLRDGWALPDDVIIRRLSDLRGDERMSFADGKLSALMAQDIA
;
A
#
# COMPACT_ATOMS: atom_id res chain seq x y z
N ILE A 1 11.33 -0.43 -3.35
CA ILE A 1 10.90 -0.07 -4.72
C ILE A 1 10.12 1.27 -4.73
N ASP A 2 9.41 1.64 -3.66
CA ASP A 2 8.72 2.95 -3.53
C ASP A 2 9.65 4.17 -3.62
N ALA A 3 10.78 4.13 -2.91
CA ALA A 3 11.79 5.18 -2.88
C ALA A 3 13.02 4.84 -3.74
N ALA A 4 12.92 3.81 -4.59
CA ALA A 4 14.07 3.36 -5.37
C ALA A 4 14.42 4.36 -6.47
N ASP A 5 15.68 4.76 -6.56
CA ASP A 5 16.19 5.57 -7.66
C ASP A 5 16.39 4.73 -8.95
N PRO A 6 16.62 5.36 -10.12
CA PRO A 6 16.80 4.61 -11.36
C PRO A 6 17.96 3.61 -11.36
N ALA A 7 19.05 3.88 -10.63
CA ALA A 7 20.20 2.98 -10.54
C ALA A 7 19.87 1.75 -9.69
N GLN A 8 19.13 1.93 -8.59
CA GLN A 8 18.63 0.83 -7.77
C GLN A 8 17.66 -0.07 -8.54
N VAL A 9 16.81 0.51 -9.41
CA VAL A 9 15.93 -0.28 -10.30
C VAL A 9 16.76 -1.10 -11.28
N GLU A 10 17.83 -0.54 -11.87
CA GLU A 10 18.74 -1.29 -12.76
C GLU A 10 19.46 -2.43 -12.03
N VAL A 11 19.90 -2.21 -10.80
CA VAL A 11 20.48 -3.29 -9.98
C VAL A 11 19.47 -4.42 -9.79
N CYS A 12 18.21 -4.11 -9.49
CA CYS A 12 17.18 -5.13 -9.39
C CYS A 12 16.99 -5.89 -10.71
N LEU A 13 16.90 -5.20 -11.85
CA LEU A 13 16.76 -5.84 -13.16
C LEU A 13 17.90 -6.82 -13.46
N ASN A 14 19.14 -6.42 -13.21
CA ASN A 14 20.31 -7.28 -13.43
C ASN A 14 20.31 -8.51 -12.51
N GLU A 15 19.84 -8.37 -11.28
CA GLU A 15 19.76 -9.51 -10.35
C GLU A 15 18.63 -10.49 -10.75
N LEU A 16 17.54 -10.00 -11.35
CA LEU A 16 16.46 -10.87 -11.84
C LEU A 16 16.92 -11.80 -12.96
N GLU A 17 17.83 -11.36 -13.83
CA GLU A 17 18.42 -12.19 -14.89
C GLU A 17 19.19 -13.41 -14.33
N ARG A 18 19.51 -13.41 -13.03
CA ARG A 18 20.29 -14.46 -12.35
C ARG A 18 19.42 -15.43 -11.55
N ILE A 19 18.11 -15.20 -11.49
CA ILE A 19 17.18 -16.05 -10.75
C ILE A 19 16.64 -17.11 -11.69
N ASP A 20 17.07 -18.35 -11.49
CA ASP A 20 16.48 -19.49 -12.18
C ASP A 20 15.05 -19.75 -11.67
N ASN A 21 14.10 -19.96 -12.59
CA ASN A 21 12.69 -20.31 -12.31
C ASN A 21 11.88 -19.24 -11.56
N LEU A 22 11.92 -17.99 -12.03
CA LEU A 22 11.01 -16.94 -11.57
C LEU A 22 9.70 -16.99 -12.38
N ASP A 23 8.56 -17.27 -11.74
CA ASP A 23 7.25 -17.27 -12.43
C ASP A 23 6.60 -15.88 -12.46
N VAL A 24 6.65 -15.15 -11.33
CA VAL A 24 6.01 -13.85 -11.18
C VAL A 24 6.86 -12.89 -10.34
N LEU A 25 7.10 -11.69 -10.84
CA LEU A 25 7.74 -10.59 -10.11
C LEU A 25 6.68 -9.62 -9.59
N TYR A 26 6.69 -9.32 -8.28
CA TYR A 26 5.78 -8.33 -7.70
C TYR A 26 6.43 -6.99 -7.39
N ILE A 27 5.74 -5.92 -7.77
CA ILE A 27 6.02 -4.53 -7.35
C ILE A 27 5.05 -4.18 -6.22
N ALA A 28 5.58 -3.97 -5.01
CA ALA A 28 4.79 -3.66 -3.82
C ALA A 28 4.98 -2.20 -3.36
N ASP A 29 3.89 -1.42 -3.36
CA ASP A 29 3.81 -0.05 -2.81
C ASP A 29 3.68 -0.10 -1.28
N SER A 30 4.76 -0.46 -0.60
CA SER A 30 4.78 -0.78 0.84
C SER A 30 4.38 0.39 1.74
N PHE A 31 4.69 1.63 1.33
CA PHE A 31 4.34 2.86 2.03
C PHE A 31 3.02 3.46 1.53
N GLY A 32 2.35 2.87 0.53
CA GLY A 32 1.14 3.44 -0.08
C GLY A 32 1.38 4.85 -0.60
N SER A 33 2.59 5.10 -1.11
CA SER A 33 3.12 6.43 -1.44
C SER A 33 3.32 6.64 -2.93
N MET A 34 3.34 5.56 -3.72
CA MET A 34 3.53 5.64 -5.16
C MET A 34 2.39 6.40 -5.84
N LYS A 35 2.74 7.11 -6.91
CA LYS A 35 1.79 7.75 -7.82
C LYS A 35 1.59 6.89 -9.08
N PRO A 36 0.45 6.99 -9.77
CA PRO A 36 0.16 6.18 -10.96
C PRO A 36 1.26 6.22 -12.03
N ALA A 37 1.84 7.41 -12.29
CA ALA A 37 2.92 7.56 -13.26
C ALA A 37 4.18 6.76 -12.90
N ARG A 38 4.53 6.70 -11.60
CA ARG A 38 5.68 5.91 -11.13
C ARG A 38 5.40 4.41 -11.23
N VAL A 39 4.16 3.99 -10.98
CA VAL A 39 3.74 2.59 -11.15
C VAL A 39 3.87 2.17 -12.61
N GLN A 40 3.36 2.98 -13.55
CA GLN A 40 3.48 2.71 -14.99
C GLN A 40 4.93 2.62 -15.44
N GLU A 41 5.77 3.56 -15.02
CA GLU A 41 7.20 3.56 -15.34
C GLU A 41 7.88 2.28 -14.85
N LEU A 42 7.67 1.90 -13.58
CA LEU A 42 8.28 0.71 -13.00
C LEU A 42 7.81 -0.56 -13.71
N ILE A 43 6.49 -0.76 -13.80
CA ILE A 43 5.92 -1.96 -14.44
C ILE A 43 6.39 -2.07 -15.88
N GLY A 44 6.37 -0.98 -16.67
CA GLY A 44 6.83 -1.00 -18.05
C GLY A 44 8.30 -1.38 -18.17
N ARG A 45 9.19 -0.84 -17.33
CA ARG A 45 10.62 -1.19 -17.35
C ARG A 45 10.89 -2.67 -17.07
N PHE A 46 10.13 -3.28 -16.16
CA PHE A 46 10.24 -4.73 -15.92
C PHE A 46 9.62 -5.52 -17.08
N ALA A 47 8.44 -5.13 -17.57
CA ALA A 47 7.73 -5.82 -18.65
C ALA A 47 8.52 -5.87 -19.96
N ASP A 48 9.30 -4.84 -20.25
CA ASP A 48 10.13 -4.77 -21.45
C ASP A 48 11.38 -5.65 -21.38
N ARG A 49 11.74 -6.17 -20.19
CA ARG A 49 13.05 -6.79 -19.95
C ARG A 49 12.99 -8.22 -19.42
N ILE A 50 11.87 -8.64 -18.86
CA ILE A 50 11.73 -9.97 -18.26
C ILE A 50 10.54 -10.71 -18.87
N GLU A 51 10.69 -12.01 -19.10
CA GLU A 51 9.60 -12.91 -19.53
C GLU A 51 8.60 -13.29 -18.41
N PRO A 52 8.99 -13.41 -17.12
CA PRO A 52 8.06 -13.72 -16.03
C PRO A 52 6.89 -12.74 -15.94
N ALA A 53 5.75 -13.22 -15.44
CA ALA A 53 4.58 -12.37 -15.25
C ALA A 53 4.87 -11.27 -14.21
N ILE A 54 4.17 -10.14 -14.33
CA ILE A 54 4.36 -9.02 -13.40
C ILE A 54 3.12 -8.82 -12.56
N GLY A 55 3.36 -8.72 -11.25
CA GLY A 55 2.40 -8.47 -10.20
C GLY A 55 2.49 -7.06 -9.63
N PHE A 56 1.36 -6.52 -9.19
CA PHE A 56 1.32 -5.28 -8.41
C PHE A 56 0.54 -5.45 -7.11
N HIS A 57 1.10 -4.92 -6.02
CA HIS A 57 0.48 -4.89 -4.70
C HIS A 57 0.41 -3.45 -4.16
N GLY A 58 -0.80 -2.90 -4.07
CA GLY A 58 -1.04 -1.51 -3.66
C GLY A 58 -1.55 -1.37 -2.22
N HIS A 59 -0.95 -0.45 -1.46
CA HIS A 59 -1.49 0.03 -0.17
C HIS A 59 -2.21 1.37 -0.31
N ASP A 60 -3.26 1.59 0.49
CA ASP A 60 -4.18 2.72 0.31
C ASP A 60 -3.91 3.94 1.21
N ASN A 61 -2.67 4.08 1.71
CA ASN A 61 -2.31 5.16 2.64
C ASN A 61 -2.65 6.56 2.10
N ARG A 62 -2.53 6.76 0.79
CA ARG A 62 -2.88 8.00 0.09
C ARG A 62 -4.18 7.95 -0.72
N GLY A 63 -4.97 6.88 -0.61
CA GLY A 63 -6.17 6.68 -1.43
C GLY A 63 -5.87 6.35 -2.89
N TYR A 64 -4.66 5.84 -3.19
CA TYR A 64 -4.21 5.56 -4.56
C TYR A 64 -4.19 4.08 -4.91
N ALA A 65 -4.55 3.16 -4.01
CA ALA A 65 -4.34 1.73 -4.25
C ALA A 65 -5.07 1.22 -5.50
N VAL A 66 -6.35 1.58 -5.66
CA VAL A 66 -7.16 1.19 -6.83
C VAL A 66 -6.61 1.79 -8.12
N VAL A 67 -6.34 3.10 -8.14
CA VAL A 67 -5.83 3.76 -9.36
C VAL A 67 -4.43 3.29 -9.74
N ASN A 68 -3.57 3.01 -8.76
CA ASN A 68 -2.25 2.42 -8.99
C ASN A 68 -2.38 0.99 -9.54
N SER A 69 -3.33 0.21 -9.05
CA SER A 69 -3.59 -1.15 -9.56
C SER A 69 -4.07 -1.13 -11.01
N VAL A 70 -4.95 -0.19 -11.36
CA VAL A 70 -5.37 0.03 -12.75
C VAL A 70 -4.18 0.48 -13.61
N ALA A 71 -3.37 1.41 -13.10
CA ALA A 71 -2.19 1.89 -13.80
C ALA A 71 -1.16 0.78 -14.06
N ALA A 72 -0.96 -0.13 -13.10
CA ALA A 72 -0.13 -1.32 -13.27
C ALA A 72 -0.67 -2.26 -14.36
N ALA A 73 -1.98 -2.56 -14.32
CA ALA A 73 -2.61 -3.39 -15.34
C ALA A 73 -2.46 -2.79 -16.75
N MET A 74 -2.64 -1.46 -16.88
CA MET A 74 -2.44 -0.75 -18.15
C MET A 74 -0.99 -0.79 -18.64
N ALA A 75 -0.02 -0.92 -17.74
CA ALA A 75 1.41 -0.99 -18.06
C ALA A 75 1.92 -2.42 -18.32
N GLY A 76 1.05 -3.44 -18.28
CA GLY A 76 1.40 -4.83 -18.59
C GLY A 76 1.45 -5.78 -17.39
N ALA A 77 1.12 -5.33 -16.18
CA ALA A 77 0.95 -6.25 -15.05
C ALA A 77 -0.24 -7.18 -15.29
N THR A 78 -0.02 -8.48 -15.18
CA THR A 78 -1.03 -9.52 -15.37
C THR A 78 -1.53 -10.10 -14.04
N TRP A 79 -0.85 -9.80 -12.94
CA TRP A 79 -1.25 -10.15 -11.58
C TRP A 79 -1.50 -8.87 -10.78
N ILE A 80 -2.66 -8.78 -10.13
CA ILE A 80 -3.02 -7.61 -9.30
C ILE A 80 -3.58 -8.11 -7.98
N ASP A 81 -2.92 -7.75 -6.89
CA ASP A 81 -3.41 -8.05 -5.55
C ASP A 81 -4.54 -7.10 -5.16
N CYS A 82 -5.58 -7.66 -4.55
CA CYS A 82 -6.66 -6.91 -3.92
C CYS A 82 -7.26 -7.70 -2.76
N THR A 83 -7.97 -7.01 -1.87
CA THR A 83 -8.65 -7.61 -0.73
C THR A 83 -10.08 -7.10 -0.60
N MET A 84 -10.97 -7.92 -0.04
CA MET A 84 -12.36 -7.55 0.21
C MET A 84 -12.44 -6.41 1.23
N GLY A 85 -13.18 -5.35 0.93
CA GLY A 85 -13.31 -4.21 1.84
C GLY A 85 -12.00 -3.44 2.05
N GLY A 86 -11.02 -3.63 1.15
CA GLY A 86 -9.66 -3.10 1.31
C GLY A 86 -8.92 -3.63 2.54
N MET A 87 -9.33 -4.78 3.09
CA MET A 87 -8.77 -5.34 4.31
C MET A 87 -7.24 -5.49 4.22
N GLY A 88 -6.55 -4.94 5.21
CA GLY A 88 -5.09 -4.96 5.30
C GLY A 88 -4.62 -4.17 6.51
N ARG A 89 -3.33 -4.24 6.82
CA ARG A 89 -2.75 -3.38 7.86
C ARG A 89 -2.89 -1.91 7.47
N GLY A 90 -2.96 -1.04 8.46
CA GLY A 90 -2.93 0.40 8.23
C GLY A 90 -4.15 0.94 7.49
N ALA A 91 -3.90 1.73 6.44
CA ALA A 91 -4.98 2.26 5.60
C ALA A 91 -5.69 1.19 4.76
N GLY A 92 -5.13 -0.03 4.69
CA GLY A 92 -5.64 -1.11 3.88
C GLY A 92 -4.91 -1.27 2.54
N ASN A 93 -5.49 -2.10 1.69
CA ASN A 93 -4.98 -2.46 0.37
C ASN A 93 -6.00 -2.08 -0.71
N THR A 94 -5.68 -2.34 -1.98
CA THR A 94 -6.64 -2.25 -3.08
C THR A 94 -7.93 -3.03 -2.78
N ALA A 95 -9.07 -2.34 -2.77
CA ALA A 95 -10.36 -2.96 -2.52
C ALA A 95 -10.86 -3.73 -3.75
N SER A 96 -11.08 -5.04 -3.63
CA SER A 96 -11.54 -5.91 -4.73
C SER A 96 -12.84 -5.43 -5.35
N GLU A 97 -13.79 -5.00 -4.52
CA GLU A 97 -15.10 -4.50 -4.94
C GLU A 97 -15.05 -3.18 -5.71
N GLN A 98 -13.96 -2.41 -5.58
CA GLN A 98 -13.74 -1.20 -6.34
C GLN A 98 -12.94 -1.48 -7.62
N LEU A 99 -11.98 -2.40 -7.56
CA LEU A 99 -11.10 -2.72 -8.68
C LEU A 99 -11.81 -3.52 -9.78
N LEU A 100 -12.55 -4.57 -9.40
CA LEU A 100 -13.13 -5.51 -10.36
C LEU A 100 -14.09 -4.85 -11.38
N PRO A 101 -14.98 -3.91 -10.99
CA PRO A 101 -15.83 -3.20 -11.95
C PRO A 101 -15.05 -2.31 -12.94
N ILE A 102 -13.82 -1.89 -12.60
CA ILE A 102 -12.98 -1.06 -13.47
C ILE A 102 -12.26 -1.93 -14.51
N LEU A 103 -11.66 -3.04 -14.07
CA LEU A 103 -10.85 -3.91 -14.94
C LEU A 103 -11.68 -4.91 -15.74
N THR A 104 -12.93 -5.15 -15.35
CA THR A 104 -13.78 -6.18 -15.95
C THR A 104 -15.19 -5.67 -16.20
N ARG A 105 -15.90 -6.30 -17.13
CA ARG A 105 -17.34 -6.06 -17.32
C ARG A 105 -18.13 -6.91 -16.33
N LEU A 106 -18.27 -6.40 -15.10
CA LEU A 106 -19.02 -7.10 -14.05
C LEU A 106 -20.53 -6.98 -14.28
N GLU A 107 -21.25 -8.10 -14.27
CA GLU A 107 -22.72 -8.07 -14.31
C GLU A 107 -23.26 -7.48 -13.01
N THR A 108 -24.33 -6.68 -13.10
CA THR A 108 -24.96 -6.03 -11.93
C THR A 108 -25.31 -7.01 -10.82
N SER A 109 -25.72 -8.24 -11.16
CA SER A 109 -26.03 -9.29 -10.18
C SER A 109 -24.79 -9.75 -9.39
N LYS A 110 -23.64 -9.86 -10.06
CA LYS A 110 -22.36 -10.24 -9.45
C LYS A 110 -21.77 -9.09 -8.63
N GLU A 111 -21.87 -7.87 -9.14
CA GLU A 111 -21.47 -6.66 -8.39
C GLU A 111 -22.27 -6.52 -7.10
N ARG A 112 -23.60 -6.67 -7.17
CA ARG A 112 -24.46 -6.68 -5.98
C ARG A 112 -24.04 -7.76 -4.99
N ALA A 113 -23.83 -8.99 -5.45
CA ALA A 113 -23.43 -10.10 -4.58
C ALA A 113 -22.07 -9.84 -3.89
N LEU A 114 -21.12 -9.25 -4.62
CA LEU A 114 -19.81 -8.86 -4.09
C LEU A 114 -19.94 -7.78 -3.00
N LEU A 115 -20.69 -6.71 -3.27
CA LEU A 115 -20.93 -5.64 -2.30
C LEU A 115 -21.67 -6.13 -1.06
N GLU A 116 -22.71 -6.96 -1.23
CA GLU A 116 -23.43 -7.59 -0.11
C GLU A 116 -22.52 -8.48 0.74
N HIS A 117 -21.59 -9.19 0.11
CA HIS A 117 -20.60 -10.01 0.82
C HIS A 117 -19.65 -9.14 1.66
N VAL A 118 -19.12 -8.06 1.08
CA VAL A 118 -18.28 -7.09 1.80
C VAL A 118 -19.02 -6.49 3.00
N LEU A 119 -20.26 -6.02 2.80
CA LEU A 119 -21.07 -5.44 3.87
C LEU A 119 -21.42 -6.43 4.97
N ARG A 120 -21.70 -7.69 4.63
CA ARG A 120 -22.10 -8.71 5.61
C ARG A 120 -20.92 -9.23 6.42
N HIS A 121 -19.75 -9.39 5.79
CA HIS A 121 -18.64 -10.12 6.40
C HIS A 121 -17.44 -9.24 6.74
N PHE A 122 -17.14 -8.21 5.94
CA PHE A 122 -15.94 -7.40 6.11
C PHE A 122 -16.21 -6.07 6.84
N ASP A 123 -17.38 -5.45 6.65
CA ASP A 123 -17.71 -4.21 7.37
C ASP A 123 -17.74 -4.37 8.91
N PRO A 124 -18.30 -5.46 9.50
CA PRO A 124 -18.22 -5.67 10.94
C PRO A 124 -16.78 -5.83 11.44
N LEU A 125 -15.96 -6.56 10.69
CA LEU A 125 -14.54 -6.74 11.00
C LEU A 125 -13.76 -5.43 10.86
N ARG A 126 -14.08 -4.59 9.87
CA ARG A 126 -13.49 -3.27 9.70
C ARG A 126 -13.79 -2.38 10.90
N LYS A 127 -15.02 -2.40 11.39
CA LYS A 127 -15.41 -1.67 12.61
C LYS A 127 -14.69 -2.20 13.86
N LEU A 128 -14.41 -3.49 13.92
CA LEU A 128 -13.72 -4.12 15.05
C LEU A 128 -12.19 -3.86 15.03
N TYR A 129 -11.55 -3.96 13.87
CA TYR A 129 -10.09 -3.92 13.73
C TYR A 129 -9.56 -2.60 13.15
N GLY A 130 -10.42 -1.73 12.65
CA GLY A 130 -10.10 -0.34 12.32
C GLY A 130 -9.21 -0.11 11.10
N TRP A 131 -9.10 -1.05 10.15
CA TRP A 131 -8.39 -0.75 8.91
C TRP A 131 -9.13 0.30 8.07
N GLY A 132 -8.38 1.07 7.29
CA GLY A 132 -8.91 2.15 6.45
C GLY A 132 -8.11 3.43 6.60
N SER A 133 -8.10 4.24 5.53
CA SER A 133 -7.35 5.49 5.48
C SER A 133 -7.81 6.51 6.54
N SER A 134 -6.88 7.33 6.99
CA SER A 134 -7.10 8.44 7.93
C SER A 134 -6.12 9.57 7.62
N ALA A 135 -6.28 10.74 8.24
CA ALA A 135 -5.35 11.86 8.03
C ALA A 135 -3.92 11.47 8.46
N ALA A 136 -3.78 10.68 9.54
CA ALA A 136 -2.48 10.16 9.98
C ALA A 136 -1.84 9.21 8.96
N TYR A 137 -2.62 8.32 8.32
CA TYR A 137 -2.09 7.46 7.26
C TYR A 137 -1.72 8.23 5.99
N GLN A 138 -2.50 9.25 5.61
CA GLN A 138 -2.17 10.12 4.49
C GLN A 138 -0.88 10.89 4.73
N PHE A 139 -0.70 11.41 5.95
CA PHE A 139 0.54 12.05 6.36
C PHE A 139 1.71 11.07 6.29
N ALA A 140 1.54 9.86 6.85
CA ALA A 140 2.58 8.83 6.83
C ALA A 140 2.98 8.45 5.39
N GLY A 141 2.02 8.16 4.52
CA GLY A 141 2.28 7.84 3.11
C GLY A 141 2.92 9.01 2.34
N SER A 142 2.58 10.25 2.67
CA SER A 142 3.19 11.44 2.04
C SER A 142 4.63 11.68 2.48
N ASN A 143 5.03 11.13 3.64
CA ASN A 143 6.33 11.33 4.27
C ASN A 143 7.19 10.06 4.31
N PHE A 144 6.80 9.01 3.57
CA PHE A 144 7.48 7.71 3.54
C PHE A 144 7.65 7.07 4.92
N ILE A 145 6.65 7.26 5.80
CA ILE A 145 6.66 6.71 7.15
C ILE A 145 5.99 5.34 7.14
N HIS A 146 6.64 4.35 7.76
CA HIS A 146 6.13 3.00 7.86
C HIS A 146 4.74 2.98 8.55
N PRO A 147 3.71 2.33 7.97
CA PRO A 147 2.32 2.42 8.45
C PRO A 147 2.13 1.88 9.88
N SER A 148 3.00 0.98 10.35
CA SER A 148 2.97 0.47 11.73
C SER A 148 3.14 1.55 12.80
N PHE A 149 3.76 2.70 12.50
CA PHE A 149 3.84 3.79 13.48
C PHE A 149 2.44 4.32 13.81
N VAL A 150 1.66 4.68 12.78
CA VAL A 150 0.27 5.12 12.95
C VAL A 150 -0.56 4.03 13.62
N GLN A 151 -0.43 2.79 13.13
CA GLN A 151 -1.19 1.66 13.67
C GLN A 151 -0.93 1.46 15.17
N LYS A 152 0.34 1.47 15.60
CA LYS A 152 0.69 1.24 17.01
C LYS A 152 0.29 2.41 17.90
N LEU A 153 0.46 3.66 17.45
CA LEU A 153 0.04 4.84 18.21
C LEU A 153 -1.49 4.87 18.40
N ARG A 154 -2.24 4.45 17.37
CA ARG A 154 -3.69 4.39 17.42
C ARG A 154 -4.20 3.19 18.23
N ASP A 155 -3.74 1.98 17.93
CA ASP A 155 -4.25 0.76 18.54
C ASP A 155 -3.75 0.59 20.00
N GLY A 156 -2.55 1.09 20.30
CA GLY A 156 -1.95 0.99 21.64
C GLY A 156 -2.36 2.09 22.61
N TRP A 157 -2.57 3.33 22.13
CA TRP A 157 -2.82 4.50 22.98
C TRP A 157 -4.06 5.30 22.61
N ALA A 158 -4.82 4.88 21.59
CA ALA A 158 -6.03 5.57 21.11
C ALA A 158 -5.80 7.07 20.82
N LEU A 159 -4.58 7.43 20.36
CA LEU A 159 -4.25 8.83 20.06
C LEU A 159 -5.06 9.32 18.84
N PRO A 160 -5.57 10.57 18.88
CA PRO A 160 -6.22 11.16 17.72
C PRO A 160 -5.20 11.50 16.62
N ASP A 161 -5.68 11.58 15.37
CA ASP A 161 -4.84 11.75 14.18
C ASP A 161 -3.95 13.00 14.24
N ASP A 162 -4.42 14.11 14.79
CA ASP A 162 -3.64 15.36 14.90
C ASP A 162 -2.43 15.20 15.82
N VAL A 163 -2.60 14.48 16.94
CA VAL A 163 -1.52 14.14 17.88
C VAL A 163 -0.54 13.17 17.23
N ILE A 164 -1.03 12.14 16.52
CA ILE A 164 -0.18 11.21 15.78
C ILE A 164 0.67 11.97 14.77
N ILE A 165 0.06 12.85 13.97
CA ILE A 165 0.77 13.62 12.95
C ILE A 165 1.89 14.46 13.54
N ARG A 166 1.66 15.17 14.65
CA ARG A 166 2.70 15.96 15.33
C ARG A 166 3.86 15.10 15.82
N ARG A 167 3.58 13.93 16.41
CA ARG A 167 4.66 13.01 16.80
C ARG A 167 5.44 12.51 15.59
N LEU A 168 4.75 12.17 14.51
CA LEU A 168 5.38 11.66 13.30
C LEU A 168 6.21 12.71 12.54
N SER A 169 5.90 14.01 12.68
CA SER A 169 6.70 15.06 12.04
C SER A 169 8.13 15.14 12.60
N ASP A 170 8.34 14.69 13.83
CA ASP A 170 9.63 14.74 14.52
C ASP A 170 10.54 13.56 14.19
N LEU A 171 10.04 12.55 13.46
CA LEU A 171 10.87 11.44 12.97
C LEU A 171 11.89 11.94 11.94
N ARG A 172 13.17 11.60 12.17
CA ARG A 172 14.24 11.85 11.19
C ARG A 172 14.10 10.93 9.99
N GLY A 173 14.61 11.34 8.83
CA GLY A 173 14.38 10.65 7.55
C GLY A 173 14.75 9.16 7.55
N ASP A 174 15.87 8.81 8.19
CA ASP A 174 16.36 7.44 8.35
C ASP A 174 15.47 6.58 9.27
N GLU A 175 14.75 7.21 10.19
CA GLU A 175 13.89 6.52 11.15
C GLU A 175 12.54 6.13 10.57
N ARG A 176 12.08 6.84 9.53
CA ARG A 176 10.73 6.72 8.94
C ARG A 176 10.49 5.39 8.21
N MET A 177 11.53 4.86 7.56
CA MET A 177 11.39 3.78 6.58
C MET A 177 11.18 2.40 7.21
N SER A 178 11.55 2.22 8.47
CA SER A 178 11.43 0.94 9.18
C SER A 178 10.87 1.12 10.59
N PHE A 179 9.97 0.23 10.98
CA PHE A 179 9.38 0.23 12.31
C PHE A 179 10.19 -0.63 13.29
N ALA A 180 10.38 -0.13 14.51
CA ALA A 180 10.90 -0.87 15.66
C ALA A 180 10.31 -0.30 16.96
N ASP A 181 10.00 -1.15 17.94
CA ASP A 181 9.31 -0.73 19.18
C ASP A 181 10.11 0.32 19.99
N GLY A 182 11.45 0.29 19.91
CA GLY A 182 12.30 1.31 20.54
C GLY A 182 12.08 2.73 20.00
N LYS A 183 11.80 2.87 18.69
CA LYS A 183 11.52 4.18 18.05
C LYS A 183 10.19 4.75 18.53
N LEU A 184 9.21 3.88 18.75
CA LEU A 184 7.89 4.25 19.26
C LEU A 184 7.97 4.80 20.69
N SER A 185 8.80 4.20 21.53
CA SER A 185 9.02 4.66 22.90
C SER A 185 9.65 6.06 22.94
N ALA A 186 10.60 6.35 22.04
CA ALA A 186 11.20 7.67 21.91
C ALA A 186 10.19 8.73 21.44
N LEU A 187 9.36 8.41 20.44
CA LEU A 187 8.26 9.27 19.97
C LEU A 187 7.26 9.61 21.08
N MET A 188 7.01 8.68 21.99
CA MET A 188 6.07 8.89 23.10
C MET A 188 6.65 9.75 24.23
N ALA A 189 7.97 9.72 24.42
CA ALA A 189 8.66 10.51 25.45
C ALA A 189 8.86 11.99 25.06
N GLN A 190 8.56 12.37 23.82
CA GLN A 190 8.62 13.75 23.35
C GLN A 190 7.44 14.58 23.86
N ASP A 191 7.73 15.78 24.35
CA ASP A 191 6.72 16.80 24.61
C ASP A 191 6.14 17.31 23.29
N ILE A 192 4.82 17.27 23.16
CA ILE A 192 4.13 17.83 22.00
C ILE A 192 3.83 19.30 22.31
N ALA A 193 4.50 20.21 21.61
CA ALA A 193 4.18 21.64 21.63
C ALA A 193 2.88 21.95 20.86
#